data_AF-A0A316ZIE3-F1
#
_entry.id   AF-A0A316ZIE3-F1
#
_cell.length_a   1.000
_cell.length_b   1.000
_cell.length_c   1.000
_cell.angle_alpha   90.00
_cell.angle_beta   90.00
_cell.angle_gamma   90.00
#
_symmetry.space_group_name_H-M   'P 1'
#
loop_
_entity.id
_entity.type
_entity.pdbx_description
1 polymer ?
#
loop_
_entity_poly.entity_id
_entity_poly.type
_entity_poly.pdbx_seq_one_letter_code
_entity_poly.pdbx_strand_id
1 'polypeptide(L)'
;MSTISPFEPLVLTSPSSSLSFHLLPYGLIPHRLLLSKDGLIHDLLAGPEDPADHHATGRCFFGPVIGRYANRLEAGTCKYVGGQMHVPEWGGENLCLHGGPGAGPGGNAAAELPSIPADTTPLQRGPLDTLVWTPLSSPKLFSAPSDASAVVFGLLHGASEDGPQGTLYFEVRFAVEGPTSVSLPSDVPALGKSAGSVSIAYRAVHAPQAGEKECDITPLNLTHHWAFNLSASSPEAREQEDGTIDAHTLRFFGPEIHTLDLDSRLVPTGKLLDCTKTPGADFATKGPQGYGRKMGESAPQGGHDHWYGWGAGSRQGQLRALLRAESTGIAVSFETDQSGTQLYGAVGQPHPPASLKAGGAKKLAHGGNGTEANAFCSAAFLEFAHPHSTLNHDALRTFAGSDTTLKQGETYANWTRAEVWIA
;
A
#
# COMPACT_ATOMS: atom_id res chain seq x y z
N MET A 1 2.72 -32.09 8.21
CA MET A 1 1.91 -30.86 8.13
C MET A 1 2.24 -30.22 6.79
N SER A 2 1.26 -29.68 6.06
CA SER A 2 1.55 -28.91 4.84
C SER A 2 2.33 -27.65 5.22
N THR A 3 3.23 -27.22 4.35
CA THR A 3 3.98 -25.98 4.47
C THR A 3 3.34 -24.91 3.59
N ILE A 4 3.43 -23.65 3.99
CA ILE A 4 2.97 -22.53 3.18
C ILE A 4 3.83 -22.46 1.92
N SER A 5 3.19 -22.26 0.78
CA SER A 5 3.85 -21.92 -0.47
C SER A 5 3.90 -20.39 -0.60
N PRO A 6 5.06 -19.73 -0.43
CA PRO A 6 5.12 -18.26 -0.30
C PRO A 6 4.64 -17.49 -1.54
N PHE A 7 4.70 -18.14 -2.71
CA PHE A 7 4.44 -17.54 -4.01
C PHE A 7 3.21 -18.13 -4.71
N GLU A 8 2.52 -19.09 -4.08
CA GLU A 8 1.24 -19.59 -4.58
C GLU A 8 0.11 -18.63 -4.15
N PRO A 9 -0.61 -18.01 -5.10
CA PRO A 9 -1.66 -17.06 -4.74
C PRO A 9 -2.86 -17.74 -4.09
N LEU A 10 -3.29 -17.20 -2.94
CA LEU A 10 -4.63 -17.42 -2.43
C LEU A 10 -5.60 -16.54 -3.21
N VAL A 11 -6.66 -17.14 -3.73
CA VAL A 11 -7.66 -16.46 -4.56
C VAL A 11 -8.94 -16.25 -3.77
N LEU A 12 -9.30 -14.99 -3.57
CA LEU A 12 -10.58 -14.60 -2.97
C LEU A 12 -11.59 -14.25 -4.06
N THR A 13 -12.82 -14.75 -3.90
CA THR A 13 -13.96 -14.44 -4.77
C THR A 13 -15.23 -14.38 -3.94
N SER A 14 -16.23 -13.63 -4.41
CA SER A 14 -17.54 -13.57 -3.78
C SER A 14 -18.64 -13.65 -4.83
N PRO A 15 -19.74 -14.41 -4.60
CA PRO A 15 -20.90 -14.41 -5.50
C PRO A 15 -21.55 -13.03 -5.69
N SER A 16 -21.29 -12.08 -4.78
CA SER A 16 -21.82 -10.71 -4.85
C SER A 16 -20.89 -9.72 -5.56
N SER A 17 -19.74 -10.16 -6.07
CA SER A 17 -18.75 -9.33 -6.77
C SER A 17 -18.31 -9.98 -8.08
N SER A 18 -17.90 -9.17 -9.05
CA SER A 18 -17.23 -9.63 -10.27
C SER A 18 -15.70 -9.55 -10.18
N LEU A 19 -15.16 -9.31 -8.98
CA LEU A 19 -13.73 -9.22 -8.72
C LEU A 19 -13.15 -10.57 -8.29
N SER A 20 -11.91 -10.84 -8.70
CA SER A 20 -11.07 -11.90 -8.14
C SER A 20 -9.80 -11.29 -7.58
N PHE A 21 -9.46 -11.58 -6.33
CA PHE A 21 -8.33 -10.97 -5.63
C PHE A 21 -7.29 -12.01 -5.24
N HIS A 22 -6.08 -11.88 -5.79
CA HIS A 22 -5.01 -12.86 -5.65
C HIS A 22 -3.94 -12.32 -4.70
N LEU A 23 -3.71 -13.05 -3.61
CA LEU A 23 -2.84 -12.64 -2.49
C LEU A 23 -1.68 -13.62 -2.32
N LEU A 24 -0.47 -13.12 -2.18
CA LEU A 24 0.71 -13.93 -1.88
C LEU A 24 0.99 -13.93 -0.38
N PRO A 25 1.30 -15.10 0.22
CA PRO A 25 1.83 -15.15 1.59
C PRO A 25 3.15 -14.37 1.75
N TYR A 26 4.03 -14.37 0.75
CA TYR A 26 5.25 -13.56 0.78
C TYR A 26 4.92 -12.05 0.70
N GLY A 27 5.46 -11.28 1.65
CA GLY A 27 5.28 -9.82 1.72
C GLY A 27 3.84 -9.35 1.85
N LEU A 28 2.91 -10.29 2.07
CA LEU A 28 1.46 -10.06 2.09
C LEU A 28 0.95 -9.34 0.83
N ILE A 29 1.43 -9.73 -0.35
CA ILE A 29 1.29 -8.95 -1.58
C ILE A 29 -0.08 -9.17 -2.24
N PRO A 30 -0.85 -8.11 -2.51
CA PRO A 30 -1.91 -8.09 -3.53
C PRO A 30 -1.31 -8.25 -4.92
N HIS A 31 -1.20 -9.49 -5.39
CA HIS A 31 -0.54 -9.79 -6.66
C HIS A 31 -1.43 -9.48 -7.85
N ARG A 32 -2.75 -9.72 -7.78
CA ARG A 32 -3.69 -9.37 -8.86
C ARG A 32 -5.03 -8.94 -8.32
N LEU A 33 -5.64 -7.93 -8.94
CA LEU A 33 -7.04 -7.59 -8.77
C LEU A 33 -7.70 -7.66 -10.14
N LEU A 34 -8.41 -8.76 -10.39
CA LEU A 34 -8.97 -9.06 -11.70
C LEU A 34 -10.42 -8.60 -11.79
N LEU A 35 -10.75 -7.96 -12.90
CA LEU A 35 -12.10 -7.56 -13.28
C LEU A 35 -12.42 -8.09 -14.69
N SER A 36 -13.55 -8.76 -14.86
CA SER A 36 -14.06 -9.08 -16.21
C SER A 36 -14.93 -7.95 -16.75
N LYS A 37 -14.53 -7.33 -17.87
CA LYS A 37 -15.25 -6.23 -18.54
C LYS A 37 -15.02 -6.32 -20.04
N ASP A 38 -16.07 -6.11 -20.84
CA ASP A 38 -16.01 -6.05 -22.33
C ASP A 38 -15.31 -7.25 -23.01
N GLY A 39 -15.45 -8.44 -22.43
CA GLY A 39 -14.79 -9.65 -22.94
C GLY A 39 -13.29 -9.75 -22.63
N LEU A 40 -12.74 -8.78 -21.87
CA LEU A 40 -11.36 -8.76 -21.38
C LEU A 40 -11.32 -9.03 -19.88
N ILE A 41 -10.18 -9.57 -19.43
CA ILE A 41 -9.83 -9.63 -18.01
C ILE A 41 -8.85 -8.49 -17.76
N HIS A 42 -9.30 -7.49 -17.00
CA HIS A 42 -8.47 -6.39 -16.54
C HIS A 42 -7.78 -6.78 -15.24
N ASP A 43 -6.46 -6.89 -15.25
CA ASP A 43 -5.67 -6.86 -14.02
C ASP A 43 -5.43 -5.40 -13.66
N LEU A 44 -6.00 -4.95 -12.55
CA LEU A 44 -5.96 -3.55 -12.14
C LEU A 44 -4.67 -3.19 -11.40
N LEU A 45 -3.85 -4.19 -11.04
CA LEU A 45 -2.59 -3.99 -10.31
C LEU A 45 -1.39 -4.26 -11.22
N ALA A 46 -0.39 -3.39 -11.19
CA ALA A 46 0.92 -3.60 -11.81
C ALA A 46 1.83 -4.46 -10.90
N GLY A 47 2.90 -4.97 -11.49
CA GLY A 47 3.84 -5.87 -10.82
C GLY A 47 4.39 -6.93 -11.78
N PRO A 48 5.16 -7.90 -11.27
CA PRO A 48 5.62 -9.02 -12.08
C PRO A 48 4.47 -9.94 -12.50
N GLU A 49 4.67 -10.64 -13.61
CA GLU A 49 3.85 -11.78 -14.04
C GLU A 49 4.06 -12.98 -13.12
N ASP A 50 5.32 -13.34 -12.88
CA ASP A 50 5.71 -14.45 -12.00
C ASP A 50 5.69 -13.98 -10.53
N PRO A 51 4.87 -14.59 -9.65
CA PRO A 51 4.88 -14.28 -8.22
C PRO A 51 6.25 -14.34 -7.55
N ALA A 52 7.16 -15.21 -8.00
CA ALA A 52 8.49 -15.37 -7.42
C ALA A 52 9.42 -14.18 -7.69
N ASP A 53 9.16 -13.39 -8.74
CA ASP A 53 9.97 -12.21 -9.07
C ASP A 53 9.90 -11.13 -7.99
N HIS A 54 8.80 -11.06 -7.23
CA HIS A 54 8.69 -10.19 -6.04
C HIS A 54 9.80 -10.41 -5.01
N HIS A 55 10.38 -11.61 -4.98
CA HIS A 55 11.52 -11.95 -4.16
C HIS A 55 12.83 -11.91 -4.97
N ALA A 56 12.84 -12.51 -6.16
CA ALA A 56 14.06 -12.70 -6.95
C ALA A 56 14.69 -11.38 -7.44
N THR A 57 13.89 -10.32 -7.63
CA THR A 57 14.40 -9.01 -8.08
C THR A 57 14.65 -8.02 -6.96
N GLY A 58 14.54 -8.45 -5.70
CA GLY A 58 14.68 -7.59 -4.52
C GLY A 58 13.45 -6.71 -4.27
N ARG A 59 13.61 -5.73 -3.37
CA ARG A 59 12.51 -4.90 -2.85
C ARG A 59 12.14 -3.76 -3.82
N CYS A 60 11.42 -4.10 -4.89
CA CYS A 60 10.85 -3.12 -5.83
C CYS A 60 9.50 -2.55 -5.41
N PHE A 61 8.95 -3.03 -4.27
CA PHE A 61 7.72 -2.55 -3.63
C PHE A 61 6.46 -2.58 -4.50
N PHE A 62 6.31 -3.56 -5.39
CA PHE A 62 5.05 -3.77 -6.10
C PHE A 62 4.01 -4.50 -5.23
N GLY A 63 3.22 -3.74 -4.47
CA GLY A 63 2.10 -4.26 -3.68
C GLY A 63 2.35 -4.63 -2.21
N PRO A 64 3.56 -4.89 -1.68
CA PRO A 64 3.69 -5.52 -0.37
C PRO A 64 3.16 -4.64 0.77
N VAL A 65 2.90 -5.30 1.90
CA VAL A 65 2.69 -4.60 3.17
C VAL A 65 3.98 -3.93 3.61
N ILE A 66 3.88 -2.68 4.04
CA ILE A 66 5.00 -1.88 4.50
C ILE A 66 4.87 -1.62 6.00
N GLY A 67 5.96 -1.84 6.73
CA GLY A 67 6.08 -1.52 8.15
C GLY A 67 7.43 -1.96 8.73
N ARG A 68 7.66 -1.84 10.04
CA ARG A 68 6.74 -1.29 11.05
C ARG A 68 6.49 0.21 10.92
N TYR A 69 7.30 0.93 10.16
CA TYR A 69 7.03 2.34 9.86
C TYR A 69 7.13 2.60 8.37
N ALA A 70 6.00 2.98 7.77
CA ALA A 70 5.92 3.31 6.35
C ALA A 70 6.56 4.66 6.01
N ASN A 71 7.08 4.72 4.78
CA ASN A 71 7.80 5.84 4.20
C ASN A 71 9.06 6.25 5.00
N ARG A 72 9.45 7.53 4.94
CA ARG A 72 10.77 8.01 5.37
C ARG A 72 10.78 8.45 6.83
N LEU A 73 11.83 8.04 7.54
CA LEU A 73 12.28 8.56 8.84
C LEU A 73 13.71 9.08 8.71
N GLU A 74 14.08 10.06 9.54
CA GLU A 74 15.48 10.45 9.70
C GLU A 74 16.29 9.29 10.32
N ALA A 75 17.46 8.99 9.74
CA ALA A 75 18.36 7.96 10.25
C ALA A 75 19.09 8.42 11.53
N GLY A 76 19.58 7.46 12.31
CA GLY A 76 20.27 7.71 13.57
C GLY A 76 19.36 7.57 14.79
N THR A 77 19.57 8.39 15.82
CA THR A 77 18.78 8.29 17.06
C THR A 77 17.44 9.01 16.89
N CYS A 78 16.37 8.23 16.84
CA CYS A 78 15.02 8.71 16.64
C CYS A 78 14.25 8.67 17.97
N LYS A 79 13.78 9.84 18.43
CA LYS A 79 12.96 9.97 19.65
C LYS A 79 11.48 10.01 19.27
N TYR A 80 10.66 9.36 20.09
CA TYR A 80 9.20 9.37 19.98
C TYR A 80 8.56 9.48 21.37
N VAL A 81 7.24 9.63 21.41
CA VAL A 81 6.49 9.70 22.67
C VAL A 81 6.71 8.41 23.45
N GLY A 82 7.36 8.48 24.61
CA GLY A 82 7.59 7.32 25.48
C GLY A 82 8.83 6.47 25.15
N GLY A 83 9.68 6.86 24.19
CA GLY A 83 10.88 6.07 23.90
C GLY A 83 11.84 6.67 22.87
N GLN A 84 12.84 5.86 22.52
CA GLN A 84 13.77 6.15 21.42
C GLN A 84 14.21 4.84 20.77
N MET A 85 14.58 4.91 19.50
CA MET A 85 15.15 3.82 18.73
C MET A 85 16.33 4.30 17.88
N HIS A 86 17.20 3.38 17.48
CA HIS A 86 18.10 3.63 16.37
C HIS A 86 17.35 3.38 15.06
N VAL A 87 17.55 4.22 14.05
CA VAL A 87 16.96 4.10 12.72
C VAL A 87 18.10 3.92 11.72
N PRO A 88 18.17 2.77 11.01
CA PRO A 88 19.28 2.49 10.13
C PRO A 88 19.19 3.35 8.86
N GLU A 89 20.32 3.69 8.25
CA GLU A 89 20.34 4.38 6.97
C GLU A 89 20.01 3.41 5.82
N TRP A 90 18.94 3.69 5.08
CA TRP A 90 18.44 2.83 4.01
C TRP A 90 17.51 3.59 3.05
N GLY A 91 17.74 3.44 1.74
CA GLY A 91 16.89 4.03 0.70
C GLY A 91 17.18 5.50 0.39
N GLY A 92 18.20 6.09 1.01
CA GLY A 92 18.66 7.45 0.75
C GLY A 92 19.69 7.91 1.79
N GLU A 93 20.29 9.08 1.57
CA GLU A 93 21.27 9.66 2.47
C GLU A 93 20.61 10.15 3.77
N ASN A 94 21.14 9.71 4.92
CA ASN A 94 20.67 10.09 6.27
C ASN A 94 19.16 9.86 6.51
N LEU A 95 18.56 8.87 5.84
CA LEU A 95 17.16 8.51 6.01
C LEU A 95 16.96 6.99 6.01
N CYS A 96 15.78 6.57 6.45
CA CYS A 96 15.34 5.19 6.40
C CYS A 96 13.98 5.10 5.72
N LEU A 97 13.91 4.33 4.63
CA LEU A 97 12.70 4.11 3.86
C LEU A 97 12.04 2.76 4.21
N HIS A 98 10.72 2.75 4.40
CA HIS A 98 9.89 1.54 4.42
C HIS A 98 10.41 0.42 5.34
N GLY A 99 10.68 0.76 6.61
CA GLY A 99 11.08 -0.21 7.62
C GLY A 99 12.56 -0.62 7.61
N GLY A 100 13.40 0.00 6.79
CA GLY A 100 14.85 -0.24 6.78
C GLY A 100 15.29 -1.37 5.87
N PRO A 101 16.57 -1.74 5.87
CA PRO A 101 17.13 -2.67 4.90
C PRO A 101 16.54 -4.08 5.05
N GLY A 102 16.46 -4.80 3.92
CA GLY A 102 16.24 -6.25 3.93
C GLY A 102 17.47 -7.00 4.48
N ALA A 103 17.41 -8.33 4.51
CA ALA A 103 18.47 -9.17 5.08
C ALA A 103 19.84 -9.06 4.37
N GLY A 104 19.91 -8.51 3.14
CA GLY A 104 21.15 -8.33 2.39
C GLY A 104 21.65 -6.88 2.28
N PRO A 105 22.96 -6.67 2.01
CA PRO A 105 23.49 -5.36 1.61
C PRO A 105 22.71 -4.84 0.41
N GLY A 106 22.27 -3.57 0.43
CA GLY A 106 21.46 -3.04 -0.67
C GLY A 106 20.01 -3.52 -0.67
N GLY A 107 19.49 -4.05 0.45
CA GLY A 107 18.07 -4.42 0.59
C GLY A 107 17.66 -5.66 -0.22
N ASN A 108 18.65 -6.46 -0.64
CA ASN A 108 18.41 -7.71 -1.35
C ASN A 108 17.58 -8.66 -0.48
N ALA A 109 16.74 -9.46 -1.14
CA ALA A 109 15.97 -10.50 -0.49
C ALA A 109 16.89 -11.54 0.15
N ALA A 110 16.38 -12.24 1.18
CA ALA A 110 17.11 -13.35 1.76
C ALA A 110 17.40 -14.41 0.68
N ALA A 111 18.54 -15.10 0.75
CA ALA A 111 18.85 -16.13 -0.24
C ALA A 111 17.83 -17.29 -0.21
N GLU A 112 17.24 -17.56 0.96
CA GLU A 112 16.22 -18.59 1.16
C GLU A 112 15.14 -18.10 2.13
N LEU A 113 13.88 -18.46 1.86
CA LEU A 113 12.74 -18.19 2.74
C LEU A 113 12.53 -19.33 3.75
N PRO A 114 12.06 -19.04 4.97
CA PRO A 114 11.79 -20.08 5.96
C PRO A 114 10.65 -21.01 5.49
N SER A 115 10.80 -22.31 5.76
CA SER A 115 9.70 -23.26 5.62
C SER A 115 8.76 -23.13 6.83
N ILE A 116 7.55 -22.61 6.59
CA ILE A 116 6.56 -22.35 7.64
C ILE A 116 5.44 -23.38 7.56
N PRO A 117 5.17 -24.17 8.62
CA PRO A 117 4.00 -25.03 8.69
C PRO A 117 2.69 -24.22 8.62
N ALA A 118 1.69 -24.75 7.91
CA ALA A 118 0.36 -24.14 7.84
C ALA A 118 -0.23 -23.90 9.24
N ASP A 119 -1.00 -22.82 9.38
CA ASP A 119 -1.64 -22.38 10.64
C ASP A 119 -0.67 -22.12 11.82
N THR A 120 0.64 -21.98 11.57
CA THR A 120 1.61 -21.59 12.60
C THR A 120 2.23 -20.23 12.29
N THR A 121 2.45 -19.42 13.31
CA THR A 121 3.12 -18.11 13.18
C THR A 121 4.47 -18.14 13.91
N PRO A 122 5.51 -18.79 13.37
CA PRO A 122 6.83 -18.77 13.98
C PRO A 122 7.37 -17.34 14.04
N LEU A 123 8.23 -17.07 15.02
CA LEU A 123 8.87 -15.77 15.17
C LEU A 123 9.75 -15.47 13.95
N GLN A 124 9.47 -14.37 13.26
CA GLN A 124 10.25 -13.86 12.13
C GLN A 124 10.81 -12.46 12.44
N ARG A 125 11.89 -12.07 11.78
CA ARG A 125 12.53 -10.74 11.93
C ARG A 125 12.90 -10.17 10.56
N GLY A 126 12.96 -8.85 10.46
CA GLY A 126 13.22 -8.11 9.22
C GLY A 126 12.02 -7.26 8.78
N PRO A 127 12.12 -6.54 7.66
CA PRO A 127 11.02 -5.74 7.11
C PRO A 127 9.82 -6.60 6.74
N LEU A 128 8.60 -6.11 7.00
CA LEU A 128 7.36 -6.90 6.85
C LEU A 128 7.11 -7.40 5.43
N ASP A 129 7.58 -6.66 4.42
CA ASP A 129 7.48 -6.99 3.00
C ASP A 129 8.38 -8.16 2.56
N THR A 130 9.30 -8.59 3.43
CA THR A 130 10.24 -9.69 3.15
C THR A 130 9.89 -11.00 3.85
N LEU A 131 8.75 -11.02 4.57
CA LEU A 131 8.37 -12.13 5.44
C LEU A 131 7.26 -12.98 4.83
N VAL A 132 7.15 -14.22 5.29
CA VAL A 132 6.07 -15.13 4.88
C VAL A 132 4.96 -15.07 5.91
N TRP A 133 3.79 -14.60 5.48
CA TRP A 133 2.59 -14.48 6.29
C TRP A 133 1.76 -15.75 6.25
N THR A 134 1.11 -16.09 7.36
CA THR A 134 0.39 -17.36 7.48
C THR A 134 -1.10 -17.18 7.34
N PRO A 135 -1.77 -17.76 6.32
CA PRO A 135 -3.22 -17.87 6.34
C PRO A 135 -3.67 -18.63 7.60
N LEU A 136 -4.62 -18.06 8.36
CA LEU A 136 -5.09 -18.60 9.62
C LEU A 136 -6.50 -19.17 9.49
N SER A 137 -6.67 -20.43 9.90
CA SER A 137 -7.99 -21.04 10.11
C SER A 137 -8.66 -20.56 11.40
N SER A 138 -7.86 -20.16 12.40
CA SER A 138 -8.32 -19.72 13.73
C SER A 138 -7.66 -18.39 14.14
N PRO A 139 -8.03 -17.27 13.51
CA PRO A 139 -7.55 -15.95 13.91
C PRO A 139 -7.98 -15.59 15.33
N LYS A 140 -7.14 -14.82 16.02
CA LYS A 140 -7.29 -14.36 17.41
C LYS A 140 -7.78 -12.93 17.51
N LEU A 141 -7.37 -12.09 16.56
CA LEU A 141 -7.70 -10.67 16.54
C LEU A 141 -8.89 -10.41 15.63
N PHE A 142 -9.17 -11.25 14.63
CA PHE A 142 -10.39 -11.18 13.82
C PHE A 142 -11.30 -12.40 14.02
N SER A 143 -12.57 -12.27 13.61
CA SER A 143 -13.43 -13.43 13.42
C SER A 143 -12.95 -14.26 12.23
N ALA A 144 -13.05 -15.58 12.34
CA ALA A 144 -12.73 -16.49 11.24
C ALA A 144 -13.65 -16.20 10.02
N PRO A 145 -13.10 -16.14 8.80
CA PRO A 145 -13.89 -16.07 7.58
C PRO A 145 -14.88 -17.25 7.47
N SER A 146 -16.09 -16.99 6.99
CA SER A 146 -17.13 -18.01 6.79
C SER A 146 -17.02 -18.75 5.46
N ASP A 147 -16.32 -18.17 4.48
CA ASP A 147 -16.23 -18.65 3.11
C ASP A 147 -14.98 -18.09 2.40
N ALA A 148 -14.85 -18.39 1.10
CA ALA A 148 -13.69 -18.02 0.27
C ALA A 148 -13.62 -16.53 -0.12
N SER A 149 -14.57 -15.69 0.34
CA SER A 149 -14.54 -14.25 0.07
C SER A 149 -13.54 -13.51 0.95
N ALA A 150 -13.02 -14.13 2.02
CA ALA A 150 -12.09 -13.49 2.93
C ALA A 150 -11.03 -14.45 3.47
N VAL A 151 -9.89 -13.88 3.87
CA VAL A 151 -8.80 -14.59 4.55
C VAL A 151 -8.18 -13.69 5.61
N VAL A 152 -7.70 -14.28 6.69
CA VAL A 152 -6.90 -13.58 7.70
C VAL A 152 -5.50 -14.17 7.69
N PHE A 153 -4.49 -13.33 7.51
CA PHE A 153 -3.09 -13.70 7.63
C PHE A 153 -2.53 -13.32 8.99
N GLY A 154 -1.68 -14.14 9.57
CA GLY A 154 -0.99 -13.91 10.83
C GLY A 154 0.53 -13.83 10.68
N LEU A 155 1.16 -13.06 11.56
CA LEU A 155 2.62 -12.97 11.67
C LEU A 155 3.02 -12.68 13.12
N LEU A 156 3.97 -13.46 13.65
CA LEU A 156 4.68 -13.12 14.89
C LEU A 156 6.01 -12.46 14.51
N HIS A 157 6.13 -11.17 14.75
CA HIS A 157 7.25 -10.35 14.29
C HIS A 157 8.09 -9.86 15.47
N GLY A 158 9.33 -10.31 15.53
CA GLY A 158 10.28 -9.91 16.56
C GLY A 158 10.90 -8.55 16.30
N ALA A 159 11.37 -7.90 17.36
CA ALA A 159 12.19 -6.69 17.27
C ALA A 159 13.46 -6.93 16.43
N SER A 160 13.98 -5.88 15.81
CA SER A 160 15.32 -5.85 15.22
C SER A 160 16.28 -5.10 16.14
N GLU A 161 17.60 -5.31 15.95
CA GLU A 161 18.62 -4.54 16.69
C GLU A 161 18.45 -3.04 16.43
N ASP A 162 18.22 -2.68 15.17
CA ASP A 162 17.85 -1.34 14.74
C ASP A 162 16.36 -1.24 14.43
N GLY A 163 15.73 -0.12 14.73
CA GLY A 163 14.32 0.15 14.45
C GLY A 163 13.39 -0.08 15.64
N PRO A 164 12.06 -0.18 15.40
CA PRO A 164 11.07 -0.32 16.46
C PRO A 164 11.24 -1.59 17.29
N GLN A 165 11.17 -1.46 18.62
CA GLN A 165 11.46 -2.52 19.59
C GLN A 165 10.20 -3.34 19.97
N GLY A 166 10.39 -4.41 20.72
CA GLY A 166 9.31 -5.32 21.17
C GLY A 166 8.79 -6.28 20.09
N THR A 167 8.27 -7.43 20.51
CA THR A 167 7.62 -8.38 19.59
C THR A 167 6.13 -8.07 19.44
N LEU A 168 5.66 -8.05 18.19
CA LEU A 168 4.26 -7.80 17.85
C LEU A 168 3.66 -9.04 17.18
N TYR A 169 2.40 -9.32 17.50
CA TYR A 169 1.58 -10.26 16.77
C TYR A 169 0.60 -9.48 15.88
N PHE A 170 0.66 -9.75 14.58
CA PHE A 170 -0.16 -9.13 13.56
C PHE A 170 -1.22 -10.11 13.07
N GLU A 171 -2.40 -9.58 12.78
CA GLU A 171 -3.35 -10.19 11.87
C GLU A 171 -3.80 -9.18 10.83
N VAL A 172 -3.93 -9.61 9.57
CA VAL A 172 -4.41 -8.76 8.49
C VAL A 172 -5.50 -9.51 7.74
N ARG A 173 -6.69 -8.92 7.69
CA ARG A 173 -7.84 -9.47 6.97
C ARG A 173 -7.91 -8.86 5.57
N PHE A 174 -8.09 -9.71 4.58
CA PHE A 174 -8.47 -9.35 3.21
C PHE A 174 -9.87 -9.87 2.92
N ALA A 175 -10.65 -9.11 2.15
CA ALA A 175 -11.94 -9.59 1.67
C ALA A 175 -12.31 -9.04 0.29
N VAL A 176 -13.09 -9.82 -0.45
CA VAL A 176 -13.85 -9.44 -1.64
C VAL A 176 -15.31 -9.36 -1.25
N GLU A 177 -15.92 -8.19 -1.42
CA GLU A 177 -17.27 -7.88 -0.97
C GLU A 177 -18.10 -7.38 -2.17
N GLY A 178 -19.41 -7.49 -2.08
CA GLY A 178 -20.30 -6.91 -3.10
C GLY A 178 -20.26 -5.37 -3.11
N PRO A 179 -21.08 -4.74 -3.96
CA PRO A 179 -21.23 -3.28 -3.98
C PRO A 179 -21.50 -2.72 -2.58
N THR A 180 -20.86 -1.60 -2.26
CA THR A 180 -21.03 -0.96 -0.96
C THR A 180 -21.97 0.22 -1.02
N SER A 181 -22.30 0.76 0.15
CA SER A 181 -23.10 1.97 0.30
C SER A 181 -22.24 3.24 0.34
N VAL A 182 -21.05 3.25 -0.28
CA VAL A 182 -20.19 4.44 -0.28
C VAL A 182 -20.95 5.64 -0.85
N SER A 183 -21.01 6.73 -0.09
CA SER A 183 -21.69 7.94 -0.53
C SER A 183 -20.74 8.75 -1.39
N LEU A 184 -20.96 8.74 -2.70
CA LEU A 184 -20.26 9.65 -3.61
C LEU A 184 -20.72 11.10 -3.32
N PRO A 185 -19.79 12.07 -3.16
CA PRO A 185 -20.15 13.48 -3.08
C PRO A 185 -20.98 13.91 -4.31
N SER A 186 -21.92 14.84 -4.11
CA SER A 186 -22.87 15.26 -5.16
C SER A 186 -22.21 15.91 -6.39
N ASP A 187 -20.95 16.34 -6.26
CA ASP A 187 -20.16 16.92 -7.33
C ASP A 187 -19.27 15.89 -8.07
N VAL A 188 -19.33 14.61 -7.68
CA VAL A 188 -18.74 13.49 -8.41
C VAL A 188 -19.79 12.98 -9.41
N PRO A 189 -19.52 13.03 -10.72
CA PRO A 189 -20.43 12.47 -11.70
C PRO A 189 -20.55 10.94 -11.57
N ALA A 190 -21.57 10.36 -12.21
CA ALA A 190 -21.86 8.94 -12.08
C ALA A 190 -20.70 8.05 -12.57
N LEU A 191 -20.26 7.11 -11.71
CA LEU A 191 -19.17 6.18 -12.00
C LEU A 191 -19.62 4.89 -12.72
N GLY A 192 -20.93 4.74 -12.95
CA GLY A 192 -21.52 3.53 -13.52
C GLY A 192 -21.89 2.49 -12.46
N LYS A 193 -21.71 1.20 -12.78
CA LYS A 193 -22.07 0.09 -11.89
C LYS A 193 -20.86 -0.36 -11.07
N SER A 194 -21.07 -0.65 -9.80
CA SER A 194 -20.05 -1.29 -8.96
C SER A 194 -19.85 -2.75 -9.37
N ALA A 195 -18.59 -3.15 -9.49
CA ALA A 195 -18.12 -4.52 -9.64
C ALA A 195 -17.95 -5.24 -8.28
N GLY A 196 -18.19 -4.53 -7.18
CA GLY A 196 -17.84 -4.94 -5.83
C GLY A 196 -16.57 -4.25 -5.34
N SER A 197 -16.10 -4.67 -4.16
CA SER A 197 -14.99 -4.04 -3.46
C SER A 197 -14.02 -5.06 -2.89
N VAL A 198 -12.81 -4.59 -2.63
CA VAL A 198 -11.81 -5.30 -1.83
C VAL A 198 -11.46 -4.48 -0.60
N SER A 199 -11.28 -5.14 0.55
CA SER A 199 -10.87 -4.46 1.78
C SER A 199 -9.66 -5.14 2.43
N ILE A 200 -8.83 -4.31 3.05
CA ILE A 200 -7.70 -4.71 3.90
C ILE A 200 -7.95 -4.10 5.29
N ALA A 201 -7.87 -4.90 6.34
CA ALA A 201 -7.93 -4.44 7.72
C ALA A 201 -6.77 -5.02 8.53
N TYR A 202 -6.06 -4.17 9.25
CA TYR A 202 -4.90 -4.54 10.06
C TYR A 202 -5.27 -4.58 11.54
N ARG A 203 -4.78 -5.58 12.27
CA ARG A 203 -4.75 -5.61 13.73
C ARG A 203 -3.36 -5.99 14.20
N ALA A 204 -2.85 -5.31 15.22
CA ALA A 204 -1.61 -5.70 15.86
C ALA A 204 -1.67 -5.48 17.37
N VAL A 205 -1.05 -6.38 18.12
CA VAL A 205 -0.92 -6.31 19.58
C VAL A 205 0.51 -6.67 19.99
N HIS A 206 0.92 -6.20 21.17
CA HIS A 206 2.15 -6.68 21.80
C HIS A 206 2.07 -8.17 22.11
N ALA A 207 3.13 -8.90 21.81
CA ALA A 207 3.24 -10.34 22.02
C ALA A 207 4.65 -10.70 22.54
N PRO A 208 5.02 -10.23 23.75
CA PRO A 208 6.37 -10.40 24.30
C PRO A 208 6.76 -11.88 24.39
N GLN A 209 8.01 -12.18 24.06
CA GLN A 209 8.55 -13.54 24.14
C GLN A 209 9.34 -13.76 25.44
N ALA A 210 9.44 -15.02 25.88
CA ALA A 210 10.22 -15.35 27.07
C ALA A 210 11.69 -14.92 26.92
N GLY A 211 12.20 -14.15 27.87
CA GLY A 211 13.57 -13.62 27.85
C GLY A 211 13.77 -12.38 26.98
N GLU A 212 12.72 -11.85 26.35
CA GLU A 212 12.78 -10.57 25.65
C GLU A 212 12.78 -9.40 26.63
N LYS A 213 13.48 -8.32 26.28
CA LYS A 213 13.44 -7.07 27.03
C LYS A 213 12.02 -6.49 26.96
N GLU A 214 11.52 -6.03 28.10
CA GLU A 214 10.22 -5.35 28.19
C GLU A 214 10.16 -4.12 27.27
N CYS A 215 9.04 -3.97 26.57
CA CYS A 215 8.78 -2.89 25.64
C CYS A 215 7.31 -2.48 25.75
N ASP A 216 7.06 -1.36 26.42
CA ASP A 216 5.69 -0.90 26.69
C ASP A 216 5.09 -0.16 25.49
N ILE A 217 5.92 0.31 24.56
CA ILE A 217 5.54 1.17 23.46
C ILE A 217 6.49 1.02 22.27
N THR A 218 5.93 0.81 21.08
CA THR A 218 6.69 0.70 19.83
C THR A 218 6.05 1.53 18.72
N PRO A 219 6.83 2.22 17.87
CA PRO A 219 6.32 2.85 16.66
C PRO A 219 5.65 1.84 15.72
N LEU A 220 4.53 2.26 15.12
CA LEU A 220 3.78 1.49 14.13
C LEU A 220 2.96 2.40 13.19
N ASN A 221 3.25 2.33 11.90
CA ASN A 221 2.47 2.97 10.82
C ASN A 221 2.51 2.06 9.59
N LEU A 222 1.40 1.38 9.30
CA LEU A 222 1.31 0.38 8.24
C LEU A 222 0.62 0.93 6.99
N THR A 223 0.99 0.37 5.84
CA THR A 223 0.29 0.56 4.57
C THR A 223 0.51 -0.64 3.65
N HIS A 224 -0.20 -0.68 2.53
CA HIS A 224 0.15 -1.52 1.39
C HIS A 224 0.56 -0.64 0.23
N HIS A 225 1.55 -1.08 -0.54
CA HIS A 225 2.11 -0.30 -1.65
C HIS A 225 1.37 -0.60 -2.96
N TRP A 226 0.07 -0.30 -3.03
CA TRP A 226 -0.85 -0.71 -4.11
C TRP A 226 -0.52 -0.07 -5.46
N ALA A 227 -0.04 -0.82 -6.44
CA ALA A 227 0.34 -0.31 -7.76
C ALA A 227 -0.83 -0.36 -8.77
N PHE A 228 -1.64 0.69 -8.92
CA PHE A 228 -2.79 0.65 -9.84
C PHE A 228 -2.45 1.07 -11.27
N ASN A 229 -2.95 0.31 -12.26
CA ASN A 229 -3.09 0.77 -13.64
C ASN A 229 -4.42 0.26 -14.23
N LEU A 230 -5.37 1.18 -14.41
CA LEU A 230 -6.75 0.86 -14.82
C LEU A 230 -6.96 0.70 -16.33
N SER A 231 -5.94 0.94 -17.15
CA SER A 231 -6.03 0.89 -18.62
C SER A 231 -5.09 -0.11 -19.26
N ALA A 232 -3.99 -0.48 -18.61
CA ALA A 232 -2.92 -1.32 -19.17
C ALA A 232 -3.38 -2.66 -19.75
N SER A 233 -4.53 -3.19 -19.29
CA SER A 233 -5.08 -4.46 -19.78
C SER A 233 -5.83 -4.37 -21.11
N SER A 234 -6.29 -3.18 -21.53
CA SER A 234 -6.86 -2.98 -22.86
C SER A 234 -5.72 -2.64 -23.85
N PRO A 235 -5.54 -3.41 -24.93
CA PRO A 235 -4.57 -3.08 -25.96
C PRO A 235 -4.78 -1.68 -26.56
N GLU A 236 -6.03 -1.32 -26.83
CA GLU A 236 -6.40 -0.03 -27.42
C GLU A 236 -6.09 1.13 -26.46
N ALA A 237 -6.48 1.01 -25.18
CA ALA A 237 -6.19 2.03 -24.18
C ALA A 237 -4.68 2.13 -23.91
N ARG A 238 -3.97 1.00 -23.87
CA ARG A 238 -2.52 0.97 -23.69
C ARG A 238 -1.78 1.63 -24.85
N GLU A 239 -2.23 1.45 -26.08
CA GLU A 239 -1.70 2.17 -27.26
C GLU A 239 -1.98 3.68 -27.17
N GLN A 240 -3.16 4.08 -26.70
CA GLN A 240 -3.54 5.49 -26.53
C GLN A 240 -2.75 6.20 -25.42
N GLU A 241 -2.38 5.49 -24.35
CA GLU A 241 -1.82 6.05 -23.11
C GLU A 241 -0.34 5.69 -22.90
N ASP A 242 0.32 5.11 -23.92
CA ASP A 242 1.70 4.60 -23.88
C ASP A 242 1.97 3.62 -22.72
N GLY A 243 0.92 2.95 -22.23
CA GLY A 243 0.97 2.09 -21.05
C GLY A 243 1.31 2.79 -19.74
N THR A 244 1.22 4.12 -19.69
CA THR A 244 1.44 4.95 -18.50
C THR A 244 0.15 5.29 -17.78
N ILE A 245 0.26 5.97 -16.64
CA ILE A 245 -0.89 6.49 -15.87
C ILE A 245 -1.19 7.97 -16.12
N ASP A 246 -0.47 8.63 -17.03
CA ASP A 246 -0.53 10.09 -17.17
C ASP A 246 -1.94 10.58 -17.57
N ALA A 247 -2.68 9.73 -18.29
CA ALA A 247 -4.05 10.00 -18.70
C ALA A 247 -5.10 9.71 -17.61
N HIS A 248 -4.75 8.98 -16.54
CA HIS A 248 -5.67 8.71 -15.43
C HIS A 248 -6.00 10.00 -14.70
N THR A 249 -7.25 10.11 -14.26
CA THR A 249 -7.69 11.19 -13.38
C THR A 249 -7.66 10.74 -11.93
N LEU A 250 -7.13 11.60 -11.05
CA LEU A 250 -7.10 11.38 -9.60
C LEU A 250 -7.73 12.56 -8.87
N ARG A 251 -8.49 12.25 -7.81
CA ARG A 251 -9.03 13.24 -6.87
C ARG A 251 -9.00 12.74 -5.44
N PHE A 252 -8.57 13.59 -4.51
CA PHE A 252 -8.65 13.38 -3.07
C PHE A 252 -9.80 14.17 -2.45
N PHE A 253 -10.38 13.63 -1.37
CA PHE A 253 -11.59 14.13 -0.76
C PHE A 253 -11.43 14.34 0.75
N GLY A 254 -11.77 15.55 1.18
CA GLY A 254 -11.67 16.01 2.57
C GLY A 254 -12.07 17.49 2.65
N PRO A 255 -12.26 18.02 3.87
CA PRO A 255 -12.57 19.44 4.05
C PRO A 255 -11.43 20.33 3.53
N GLU A 256 -10.19 19.93 3.81
CA GLU A 256 -8.95 20.50 3.29
C GLU A 256 -7.98 19.36 3.05
N ILE A 257 -7.21 19.44 1.95
CA ILE A 257 -6.19 18.45 1.62
C ILE A 257 -4.82 19.10 1.76
N HIS A 258 -3.96 18.45 2.53
CA HIS A 258 -2.62 18.91 2.82
C HIS A 258 -1.56 18.00 2.18
N THR A 259 -0.39 18.54 1.91
CA THR A 259 0.83 17.78 1.59
C THR A 259 1.93 18.09 2.60
N LEU A 260 3.00 17.29 2.62
CA LEU A 260 4.11 17.46 3.55
C LEU A 260 5.13 18.43 2.97
N ASP A 261 5.59 19.37 3.80
CA ASP A 261 6.82 20.09 3.55
C ASP A 261 8.00 19.14 3.81
N LEU A 262 8.88 18.98 2.81
CA LEU A 262 9.99 18.04 2.85
C LEU A 262 11.32 18.79 2.79
N ASP A 263 12.33 18.27 3.47
CA ASP A 263 13.72 18.73 3.33
C ASP A 263 14.36 18.19 2.02
N SER A 264 15.62 18.56 1.77
CA SER A 264 16.35 18.13 0.58
C SER A 264 16.60 16.61 0.49
N ARG A 265 16.38 15.87 1.58
CA ARG A 265 16.48 14.41 1.66
C ARG A 265 15.11 13.74 1.47
N LEU A 266 14.05 14.52 1.24
CA LEU A 266 12.65 14.06 1.19
C LEU A 266 12.11 13.60 2.55
N VAL A 267 12.69 14.06 3.65
CA VAL A 267 12.20 13.81 5.01
C VAL A 267 11.27 14.96 5.44
N PRO A 268 10.12 14.70 6.08
CA PRO A 268 9.21 15.76 6.51
C PRO A 268 9.83 16.72 7.50
N THR A 269 9.56 18.01 7.34
CA THR A 269 9.97 19.05 8.30
C THR A 269 9.02 19.16 9.51
N GLY A 270 7.88 18.48 9.43
CA GLY A 270 6.77 18.58 10.39
C GLY A 270 5.70 19.61 10.01
N LYS A 271 5.92 20.39 8.95
CA LYS A 271 4.96 21.37 8.44
C LYS A 271 4.03 20.75 7.39
N LEU A 272 2.75 21.10 7.47
CA LEU A 272 1.74 20.80 6.45
C LEU A 272 1.56 21.99 5.52
N LEU A 273 1.43 21.71 4.22
CA LEU A 273 1.17 22.69 3.17
C LEU A 273 -0.21 22.42 2.57
N ASP A 274 -0.94 23.47 2.20
CA ASP A 274 -2.18 23.34 1.41
C ASP A 274 -1.81 22.81 0.01
N CYS A 275 -2.37 21.67 -0.39
CA CYS A 275 -2.01 21.04 -1.66
C CYS A 275 -2.46 21.88 -2.86
N THR A 276 -3.54 22.68 -2.73
CA THR A 276 -4.06 23.54 -3.79
C THR A 276 -3.17 24.76 -4.06
N LYS A 277 -2.34 25.12 -3.08
CA LYS A 277 -1.36 26.22 -3.17
C LYS A 277 0.06 25.73 -3.46
N THR A 278 0.26 24.42 -3.55
CA THR A 278 1.57 23.80 -3.76
C THR A 278 1.71 23.38 -5.22
N PRO A 279 2.68 23.92 -5.98
CA PRO A 279 2.84 23.62 -7.40
C PRO A 279 2.91 22.12 -7.67
N GLY A 280 2.08 21.63 -8.59
CA GLY A 280 2.05 20.23 -8.98
C GLY A 280 1.44 19.27 -7.95
N ALA A 281 0.86 19.76 -6.85
CA ALA A 281 0.23 18.94 -5.82
C ALA A 281 -1.30 19.13 -5.71
N ASP A 282 -1.96 19.85 -6.63
CA ASP A 282 -3.42 19.98 -6.55
C ASP A 282 -4.14 18.75 -7.10
N PHE A 283 -4.49 17.82 -6.21
CA PHE A 283 -5.44 16.72 -6.48
C PHE A 283 -6.73 16.85 -5.66
N ALA A 284 -6.99 17.98 -5.01
CA ALA A 284 -8.22 18.22 -4.26
C ALA A 284 -9.31 18.86 -5.13
N THR A 285 -8.88 19.68 -6.10
CA THR A 285 -9.78 20.37 -7.02
C THR A 285 -10.52 19.38 -7.92
N LYS A 286 -11.83 19.57 -8.08
CA LYS A 286 -12.72 18.69 -8.85
C LYS A 286 -12.41 18.60 -10.36
N GLY A 287 -11.66 19.56 -10.89
CA GLY A 287 -11.39 19.67 -12.33
C GLY A 287 -12.64 19.95 -13.17
N PRO A 288 -12.50 20.11 -14.50
CA PRO A 288 -13.61 20.47 -15.39
C PRO A 288 -14.68 19.37 -15.51
N GLN A 289 -14.27 18.10 -15.38
CA GLN A 289 -15.17 16.95 -15.50
C GLN A 289 -15.71 16.44 -14.14
N GLY A 290 -15.26 17.01 -13.01
CA GLY A 290 -15.69 16.57 -11.67
C GLY A 290 -14.92 15.39 -11.07
N TYR A 291 -14.11 14.68 -11.88
CA TYR A 291 -13.31 13.52 -11.48
C TYR A 291 -11.90 13.84 -10.96
N GLY A 292 -11.54 15.13 -10.88
CA GLY A 292 -10.19 15.57 -10.54
C GLY A 292 -9.39 16.00 -11.78
N ARG A 293 -8.06 15.95 -11.66
CA ARG A 293 -7.13 16.28 -12.74
C ARG A 293 -6.44 15.03 -13.29
N LYS A 294 -5.94 15.12 -14.52
CA LYS A 294 -5.06 14.09 -15.08
C LYS A 294 -3.74 14.04 -14.33
N MET A 295 -3.17 12.85 -14.12
CA MET A 295 -1.93 12.71 -13.37
C MET A 295 -0.73 13.29 -14.12
N GLY A 296 -0.68 13.23 -15.44
CA GLY A 296 0.37 13.88 -16.22
C GLY A 296 0.24 15.41 -16.28
N GLU A 297 -0.91 15.97 -15.95
CA GLU A 297 -1.16 17.41 -16.02
C GLU A 297 -0.50 18.14 -14.85
N SER A 298 0.50 18.98 -15.17
CA SER A 298 1.30 19.69 -14.16
C SER A 298 1.97 18.72 -13.18
N ALA A 299 2.45 17.57 -13.67
CA ALA A 299 3.27 16.67 -12.89
C ALA A 299 4.58 17.37 -12.45
N PRO A 300 5.04 17.19 -11.20
CA PRO A 300 6.33 17.74 -10.75
C PRO A 300 7.50 17.25 -11.61
N GLN A 301 8.60 18.01 -11.62
CA GLN A 301 9.85 17.56 -12.24
C GLN A 301 10.37 16.33 -11.48
N GLY A 302 10.28 15.14 -12.09
CA GLY A 302 10.53 13.85 -11.43
C GLY A 302 9.26 13.04 -11.12
N GLY A 303 8.08 13.57 -11.44
CA GLY A 303 6.75 12.96 -11.28
C GLY A 303 6.25 12.93 -9.83
N HIS A 304 5.26 12.08 -9.55
CA HIS A 304 4.58 12.07 -8.26
C HIS A 304 5.31 11.22 -7.22
N ASP A 305 5.65 11.82 -6.08
CA ASP A 305 6.07 11.15 -4.83
C ASP A 305 5.68 12.02 -3.62
N HIS A 306 4.38 12.28 -3.46
CA HIS A 306 3.87 13.22 -2.45
C HIS A 306 2.81 12.57 -1.56
N TRP A 307 2.81 12.95 -0.29
CA TRP A 307 1.78 12.56 0.66
C TRP A 307 0.61 13.55 0.60
N TYR A 308 -0.61 13.03 0.75
CA TYR A 308 -1.85 13.79 0.76
C TYR A 308 -2.68 13.43 2.00
N GLY A 309 -3.07 14.43 2.78
CA GLY A 309 -3.74 14.25 4.07
C GLY A 309 -5.05 14.98 4.21
N TRP A 310 -6.00 14.35 4.90
CA TRP A 310 -7.33 14.88 5.23
C TRP A 310 -7.63 14.89 6.73
N GLY A 311 -6.64 14.54 7.56
CA GLY A 311 -6.69 14.67 9.01
C GLY A 311 -7.39 13.52 9.72
N ALA A 312 -7.44 13.60 11.05
CA ALA A 312 -8.12 12.65 11.91
C ALA A 312 -9.64 12.65 11.64
N GLY A 313 -10.26 11.47 11.65
CA GLY A 313 -11.70 11.36 11.86
C GLY A 313 -12.61 11.15 10.65
N SER A 314 -12.24 10.37 9.63
CA SER A 314 -13.27 9.75 8.77
C SER A 314 -13.84 8.49 9.41
N ARG A 315 -15.18 8.42 9.41
CA ARG A 315 -15.95 7.20 9.68
C ARG A 315 -16.13 6.42 8.37
N GLN A 316 -16.57 5.17 8.47
CA GLN A 316 -17.12 4.41 7.33
C GLN A 316 -18.12 5.26 6.54
N GLY A 317 -18.12 5.11 5.21
CA GLY A 317 -19.07 5.75 4.30
C GLY A 317 -18.58 7.03 3.62
N GLN A 318 -17.30 7.40 3.77
CA GLN A 318 -16.72 8.61 3.18
C GLN A 318 -15.63 8.29 2.16
N LEU A 319 -15.84 8.77 0.93
CA LEU A 319 -14.85 8.75 -0.13
C LEU A 319 -13.60 9.57 0.26
N ARG A 320 -12.41 9.00 0.05
CA ARG A 320 -11.11 9.65 0.28
C ARG A 320 -10.27 9.82 -0.97
N ALA A 321 -10.34 8.87 -1.90
CA ALA A 321 -9.67 8.98 -3.19
C ALA A 321 -10.53 8.39 -4.31
N LEU A 322 -10.42 8.96 -5.51
CA LEU A 322 -11.00 8.44 -6.75
C LEU A 322 -9.92 8.43 -7.83
N LEU A 323 -9.56 7.24 -8.31
CA LEU A 323 -8.69 7.03 -9.46
C LEU A 323 -9.55 6.53 -10.63
N ARG A 324 -9.35 7.05 -11.84
CA ARG A 324 -10.15 6.66 -13.01
C ARG A 324 -9.33 6.68 -14.29
N ALA A 325 -9.54 5.69 -15.15
CA ALA A 325 -9.12 5.71 -16.55
C ALA A 325 -10.33 5.98 -17.45
N GLU A 326 -10.28 7.08 -18.21
CA GLU A 326 -11.37 7.44 -19.12
C GLU A 326 -11.49 6.45 -20.29
N SER A 327 -10.35 6.00 -20.83
CA SER A 327 -10.24 5.09 -21.97
C SER A 327 -10.93 3.75 -21.77
N THR A 328 -10.90 3.21 -20.54
CA THR A 328 -11.54 1.94 -20.19
C THR A 328 -12.86 2.12 -19.45
N GLY A 329 -13.20 3.33 -19.00
CA GLY A 329 -14.36 3.58 -18.15
C GLY A 329 -14.27 2.94 -16.75
N ILE A 330 -13.09 2.47 -16.35
CA ILE A 330 -12.85 1.85 -15.04
C ILE A 330 -12.47 2.94 -14.04
N ALA A 331 -13.09 2.91 -12.86
CA ALA A 331 -12.71 3.74 -11.73
C ALA A 331 -12.54 2.90 -10.45
N VAL A 332 -11.72 3.39 -9.53
CA VAL A 332 -11.55 2.84 -8.19
C VAL A 332 -11.73 3.95 -7.17
N SER A 333 -12.69 3.76 -6.28
CA SER A 333 -12.96 4.67 -5.16
C SER A 333 -12.45 4.07 -3.86
N PHE A 334 -11.85 4.90 -3.00
CA PHE A 334 -11.25 4.43 -1.77
C PHE A 334 -11.88 5.04 -0.53
N GLU A 335 -12.08 4.21 0.49
CA GLU A 335 -12.43 4.58 1.86
C GLU A 335 -11.35 4.09 2.81
N THR A 336 -11.06 4.85 3.87
CA THR A 336 -10.06 4.46 4.89
C THR A 336 -10.29 5.25 6.18
N ASP A 337 -9.86 4.69 7.31
CA ASP A 337 -9.74 5.38 8.60
C ASP A 337 -8.37 6.04 8.83
N GLN A 338 -7.41 5.81 7.94
CA GLN A 338 -6.12 6.49 7.97
C GLN A 338 -6.26 7.95 7.55
N SER A 339 -5.34 8.80 8.00
CA SER A 339 -5.44 10.27 7.87
C SER A 339 -4.90 10.82 6.55
N GLY A 340 -4.40 9.97 5.66
CA GLY A 340 -3.85 10.35 4.37
C GLY A 340 -3.40 9.16 3.52
N THR A 341 -2.77 9.48 2.38
CA THR A 341 -2.18 8.52 1.44
C THR A 341 -0.92 9.08 0.81
N GLN A 342 0.11 8.26 0.64
CA GLN A 342 1.16 8.55 -0.33
C GLN A 342 0.63 8.33 -1.74
N LEU A 343 0.98 9.22 -2.66
CA LEU A 343 0.87 9.02 -4.09
C LEU A 343 2.28 8.93 -4.68
N TYR A 344 2.61 7.77 -5.23
CA TYR A 344 3.86 7.56 -5.97
C TYR A 344 3.57 7.09 -7.40
N GLY A 345 4.15 7.76 -8.39
CA GLY A 345 3.87 7.52 -9.81
C GLY A 345 4.83 6.54 -10.48
N ALA A 346 5.43 5.58 -9.76
CA ALA A 346 6.42 4.64 -10.33
C ALA A 346 7.66 5.32 -10.96
N VAL A 347 8.02 6.53 -10.54
CA VAL A 347 9.04 7.35 -11.19
C VAL A 347 10.48 6.89 -10.94
N GLY A 348 10.70 6.05 -9.93
CA GLY A 348 11.96 5.35 -9.68
C GLY A 348 12.18 4.12 -10.56
N GLN A 349 11.18 3.73 -11.38
CA GLN A 349 11.35 2.68 -12.39
C GLN A 349 12.03 3.28 -13.65
N PRO A 350 12.87 2.50 -14.36
CA PRO A 350 13.59 3.00 -15.53
C PRO A 350 12.65 3.39 -16.67
N HIS A 351 13.08 4.31 -17.52
CA HIS A 351 12.38 4.60 -18.77
C HIS A 351 12.36 3.36 -19.68
N PRO A 352 11.30 3.14 -20.48
CA PRO A 352 11.24 2.06 -21.45
C PRO A 352 12.39 2.11 -22.48
N PRO A 353 12.89 0.95 -22.94
CA PRO A 353 12.56 -0.40 -22.47
C PRO A 353 13.19 -0.69 -21.09
N ALA A 354 12.37 -1.15 -20.14
CA ALA A 354 12.76 -1.40 -18.75
C ALA A 354 13.37 -2.80 -18.57
N SER A 355 14.49 -2.90 -17.85
CA SER A 355 15.12 -4.19 -17.51
C SER A 355 14.33 -4.96 -16.45
N LEU A 356 14.39 -6.30 -16.45
CA LEU A 356 13.75 -7.18 -15.46
C LEU A 356 14.12 -6.90 -13.99
N LYS A 357 15.15 -6.10 -13.71
CA LYS A 357 15.46 -5.64 -12.35
C LYS A 357 14.41 -4.70 -11.74
N ALA A 358 13.47 -4.19 -12.54
CA ALA A 358 12.38 -3.31 -12.12
C ALA A 358 11.14 -4.10 -11.64
N GLY A 359 11.35 -5.09 -10.76
CA GLY A 359 10.28 -5.90 -10.20
C GLY A 359 9.81 -7.05 -11.09
N GLY A 360 10.68 -7.59 -11.95
CA GLY A 360 10.40 -8.77 -12.78
C GLY A 360 9.74 -8.46 -14.12
N ALA A 361 9.36 -9.51 -14.83
CA ALA A 361 8.70 -9.37 -16.13
C ALA A 361 7.32 -8.75 -15.95
N LYS A 362 7.02 -7.67 -16.70
CA LYS A 362 5.70 -7.03 -16.71
C LYS A 362 4.61 -8.08 -16.98
N LYS A 363 3.48 -7.93 -16.31
CA LYS A 363 2.31 -8.80 -16.49
C LYS A 363 1.91 -8.94 -17.96
N LEU A 364 1.53 -10.15 -18.36
CA LEU A 364 1.02 -10.44 -19.70
C LEU A 364 -0.24 -9.63 -20.00
N ALA A 365 -1.13 -9.50 -19.01
CA ALA A 365 -2.32 -8.66 -19.10
C ALA A 365 -1.96 -7.21 -19.47
N HIS A 366 -0.82 -6.71 -18.98
CA HIS A 366 -0.35 -5.34 -19.23
C HIS A 366 0.50 -5.20 -20.50
N GLY A 367 0.43 -6.19 -21.40
CA GLY A 367 1.22 -6.24 -22.63
C GLY A 367 2.66 -6.66 -22.41
N GLY A 368 2.98 -7.30 -21.29
CA GLY A 368 4.27 -7.95 -21.07
C GLY A 368 4.45 -9.19 -21.95
N ASN A 369 5.70 -9.54 -22.21
CA ASN A 369 6.11 -10.66 -23.07
C ASN A 369 7.26 -11.48 -22.47
N GLY A 370 7.58 -11.26 -21.19
CA GLY A 370 8.71 -11.91 -20.50
C GLY A 370 10.06 -11.23 -20.67
N THR A 371 10.20 -10.20 -21.53
CA THR A 371 11.49 -9.52 -21.76
C THR A 371 11.58 -8.11 -21.20
N GLU A 372 10.44 -7.49 -20.90
CA GLU A 372 10.34 -6.11 -20.41
C GLU A 372 9.70 -6.05 -19.03
N ALA A 373 10.21 -5.18 -18.16
CA ALA A 373 9.65 -4.93 -16.83
C ALA A 373 8.61 -3.80 -16.83
N ASN A 374 8.08 -3.53 -15.63
CA ASN A 374 7.34 -2.31 -15.35
C ASN A 374 8.28 -1.09 -15.51
N ALA A 375 7.73 0.04 -15.91
CA ALA A 375 8.52 1.20 -16.33
C ALA A 375 8.09 2.50 -15.63
N PHE A 376 8.82 3.57 -15.92
CA PHE A 376 8.49 4.94 -15.52
C PHE A 376 7.00 5.26 -15.75
N CYS A 377 6.31 5.81 -14.75
CA CYS A 377 4.88 6.14 -14.81
C CYS A 377 3.95 4.97 -15.19
N SER A 378 4.34 3.72 -14.96
CA SER A 378 3.49 2.55 -15.28
C SER A 378 2.36 2.28 -14.29
N ALA A 379 2.41 2.84 -13.08
CA ALA A 379 1.40 2.58 -12.05
C ALA A 379 1.29 3.72 -11.03
N ALA A 380 0.07 3.95 -10.55
CA ALA A 380 -0.25 4.88 -9.47
C ALA A 380 -0.25 4.11 -8.15
N PHE A 381 0.75 4.35 -7.33
CA PHE A 381 0.85 3.79 -6.00
C PHE A 381 0.06 4.63 -5.00
N LEU A 382 -0.92 4.00 -4.33
CA LEU A 382 -1.73 4.63 -3.29
C LEU A 382 -1.51 3.93 -1.95
N GLU A 383 -0.73 4.56 -1.08
CA GLU A 383 -0.32 4.02 0.21
C GLU A 383 -1.05 4.75 1.34
N PHE A 384 -2.23 4.26 1.71
CA PHE A 384 -2.99 4.84 2.82
C PHE A 384 -2.22 4.67 4.14
N ALA A 385 -1.93 5.79 4.81
CA ALA A 385 -1.06 5.86 5.98
C ALA A 385 -1.24 7.18 6.73
N HIS A 386 -0.84 7.20 8.01
CA HIS A 386 -0.60 8.46 8.70
C HIS A 386 0.61 9.20 8.09
N PRO A 387 0.76 10.53 8.30
CA PRO A 387 1.88 11.28 7.77
C PRO A 387 3.24 10.63 8.05
N HIS A 388 4.17 10.82 7.13
CA HIS A 388 5.54 10.37 7.34
C HIS A 388 6.12 11.07 8.56
N SER A 389 6.99 10.39 9.31
CA SER A 389 7.63 10.97 10.51
C SER A 389 6.65 11.57 11.55
N THR A 390 5.36 11.18 11.58
CA THR A 390 4.40 11.60 12.62
C THR A 390 4.93 11.43 14.05
N LEU A 391 5.67 10.36 14.31
CA LEU A 391 6.29 10.09 15.62
C LEU A 391 7.27 11.20 16.07
N ASN A 392 7.82 11.98 15.13
CA ASN A 392 8.81 13.03 15.40
C ASN A 392 8.20 14.44 15.59
N HIS A 393 7.00 14.70 15.05
CA HIS A 393 6.46 16.06 14.98
C HIS A 393 5.05 16.19 15.61
N ASP A 394 4.92 17.08 16.61
CA ASP A 394 3.65 17.33 17.31
C ASP A 394 2.51 17.80 16.37
N ALA A 395 2.84 18.63 15.39
CA ALA A 395 1.86 19.13 14.42
C ALA A 395 1.28 17.97 13.58
N LEU A 396 2.12 17.03 13.15
CA LEU A 396 1.69 15.85 12.39
C LEU A 396 0.88 14.88 13.27
N ARG A 397 1.23 14.73 14.56
CA ARG A 397 0.43 13.95 15.51
C ARG A 397 -0.96 14.53 15.70
N THR A 398 -1.02 15.85 15.90
CA THR A 398 -2.27 16.57 16.08
C THR A 398 -3.15 16.44 14.84
N PHE A 399 -2.56 16.59 13.65
CA PHE A 399 -3.28 16.42 12.39
C PHE A 399 -3.81 15.00 12.21
N ALA A 400 -2.98 13.99 12.45
CA ALA A 400 -3.34 12.59 12.29
C ALA A 400 -4.30 12.06 13.36
N GLY A 401 -4.34 12.72 14.53
CA GLY A 401 -5.05 12.21 15.71
C GLY A 401 -4.39 10.95 16.30
N SER A 402 -3.09 10.76 16.03
CA SER A 402 -2.32 9.57 16.39
C SER A 402 -0.85 9.94 16.58
N ASP A 403 -0.19 9.31 17.55
CA ASP A 403 1.27 9.43 17.75
C ASP A 403 2.08 8.38 16.98
N THR A 404 1.40 7.55 16.18
CA THR A 404 1.96 6.41 15.43
C THR A 404 2.78 5.45 16.30
N THR A 405 2.33 5.25 17.54
CA THR A 405 2.85 4.22 18.45
C THR A 405 1.76 3.24 18.85
N LEU A 406 2.17 2.04 19.27
CA LEU A 406 1.32 1.02 19.86
C LEU A 406 1.78 0.74 21.28
N LYS A 407 0.92 0.99 22.27
CA LYS A 407 1.22 0.70 23.69
C LYS A 407 0.76 -0.70 24.08
N GLN A 408 1.37 -1.26 25.10
CA GLN A 408 0.95 -2.54 25.66
C GLN A 408 -0.51 -2.46 26.15
N GLY A 409 -1.31 -3.48 25.82
CA GLY A 409 -2.74 -3.51 26.13
C GLY A 409 -3.63 -2.80 25.09
N GLU A 410 -3.07 -2.03 24.17
CA GLU A 410 -3.79 -1.47 23.02
C GLU A 410 -3.81 -2.45 21.84
N THR A 411 -4.74 -2.23 20.92
CA THR A 411 -4.77 -2.89 19.61
C THR A 411 -4.63 -1.83 18.54
N TYR A 412 -3.58 -1.93 17.72
CA TYR A 412 -3.50 -1.16 16.49
C TYR A 412 -4.62 -1.62 15.56
N ALA A 413 -5.38 -0.69 14.99
CA ALA A 413 -6.45 -1.01 14.04
C ALA A 413 -6.55 0.08 12.98
N ASN A 414 -6.45 -0.32 11.71
CA ASN A 414 -6.72 0.54 10.55
C ASN A 414 -7.31 -0.32 9.43
N TRP A 415 -7.99 0.29 8.46
CA TRP A 415 -8.53 -0.39 7.29
C TRP A 415 -8.55 0.50 6.06
N THR A 416 -8.56 -0.13 4.90
CA THR A 416 -8.77 0.52 3.60
C THR A 416 -9.66 -0.36 2.75
N ARG A 417 -10.61 0.26 2.04
CA ARG A 417 -11.46 -0.41 1.05
C ARG A 417 -11.31 0.27 -0.30
N ALA A 418 -11.19 -0.53 -1.35
CA ALA A 418 -11.21 -0.11 -2.74
C ALA A 418 -12.45 -0.70 -3.43
N GLU A 419 -13.35 0.14 -3.91
CA GLU A 419 -14.52 -0.27 -4.70
C GLU A 419 -14.28 0.05 -6.18
N VAL A 420 -14.55 -0.93 -7.04
CA VAL A 420 -14.28 -0.86 -8.47
C VAL A 420 -15.58 -0.56 -9.22
N TRP A 421 -15.54 0.40 -10.13
CA TRP A 421 -16.67 0.88 -10.91
C TRP A 421 -16.45 0.70 -12.40
N ILE A 422 -17.54 0.49 -13.12
CA ILE A 422 -17.58 0.23 -14.56
C ILE A 422 -18.63 1.14 -15.17
N ALA A 423 -18.19 2.10 -15.99
CA ALA A 423 -19.05 2.98 -16.78
C ALA A 423 -19.45 2.36 -18.13
#